data_AF-A0A3D0TFV0-F1
#
_entry.id   AF-A0A3D0TFV0-F1
#
_cell.length_a   1.000
_cell.length_b   1.000
_cell.length_c   1.000
_cell.angle_alpha   90.00
_cell.angle_beta   90.00
_cell.angle_gamma   90.00
#
_symmetry.space_group_name_H-M   'P 1'
#
loop_
_entity.id
_entity.type
_entity.pdbx_description
1 polymer ?
#
loop_
_entity_poly.entity_id
_entity_poly.type
_entity_poly.pdbx_seq_one_letter_code
_entity_poly.pdbx_strand_id
1 'polypeptide(L)'
;MSNSKIYLDHNATSPLLPEVENVMSEVAQQAFANPSSPHWAGRNARFLLEEARDNLANSLGVKSQEILFTSGGTESNNTVLRQLLMISGEQHLIVSAVEHPSVLETCRILAGQPNIQFTELAVDSSGKVEPEKLREVLRPETSLISVMTANNETGNLQPVEELSKIAQENKIPFHTDLVQAYGKMQLDLSLSGVNFASATAHKLGGPCGIGLLYVKQGTAFESLISGGKQERVRRAGTENVVLAVGFAKAV
;
A
#
# COMPACT_ATOMS: atom_id res chain seq x y z
N MET A 1 -29.58 -31.10 -10.35
CA MET A 1 -28.11 -30.97 -10.48
C MET A 1 -27.73 -29.67 -9.79
N SER A 2 -27.03 -29.71 -8.65
CA SER A 2 -26.54 -28.47 -8.04
C SER A 2 -25.48 -27.89 -8.97
N ASN A 3 -25.72 -26.68 -9.45
CA ASN A 3 -24.81 -25.99 -10.34
C ASN A 3 -23.68 -25.41 -9.47
N SER A 4 -22.72 -26.25 -9.09
CA SER A 4 -21.55 -25.82 -8.32
C SER A 4 -20.72 -24.90 -9.21
N LYS A 5 -20.79 -23.60 -8.95
CA LYS A 5 -19.91 -22.62 -9.57
C LYS A 5 -18.53 -22.73 -8.93
N ILE A 6 -17.48 -22.81 -9.74
CA ILE A 6 -16.09 -22.81 -9.29
C ILE A 6 -15.54 -21.39 -9.47
N TYR A 7 -14.96 -20.83 -8.41
CA TYR A 7 -14.35 -19.50 -8.42
C TYR A 7 -12.82 -19.61 -8.53
N LEU A 8 -12.24 -19.13 -9.62
CA LEU A 8 -10.80 -19.17 -9.90
C LEU A 8 -10.27 -17.77 -10.25
N ASP A 9 -10.75 -16.75 -9.54
CA ASP A 9 -10.45 -15.34 -9.83
C ASP A 9 -10.00 -14.56 -8.57
N HIS A 10 -9.27 -15.24 -7.68
CA HIS A 10 -8.78 -14.69 -6.40
C HIS A 10 -7.86 -13.47 -6.55
N ASN A 11 -7.21 -13.31 -7.71
CA ASN A 11 -6.41 -12.11 -7.99
C ASN A 11 -7.29 -10.87 -8.26
N ALA A 12 -8.55 -11.02 -8.68
CA ALA A 12 -9.49 -9.91 -8.76
C ALA A 12 -10.05 -9.55 -7.38
N THR A 13 -10.55 -10.53 -6.65
CA THR A 13 -10.93 -10.41 -5.23
C THR A 13 -11.06 -11.80 -4.62
N SER A 14 -10.89 -11.91 -3.30
CA SER A 14 -11.15 -13.16 -2.58
C SER A 14 -12.46 -13.03 -1.80
N PRO A 15 -13.24 -14.12 -1.66
CA PRO A 15 -14.36 -14.16 -0.72
C PRO A 15 -13.88 -13.85 0.70
N LEU A 16 -14.72 -13.19 1.50
CA LEU A 16 -14.43 -12.96 2.91
C LEU A 16 -14.25 -14.31 3.62
N LEU A 17 -13.14 -14.47 4.34
CA LEU A 17 -12.90 -15.69 5.10
C LEU A 17 -13.88 -15.79 6.28
N PRO A 18 -14.40 -16.99 6.62
CA PRO A 18 -15.34 -17.14 7.74
C PRO A 18 -14.81 -16.59 9.07
N GLU A 19 -13.53 -16.81 9.37
CA GLU A 19 -12.87 -16.29 10.56
C GLU A 19 -12.74 -14.76 10.58
N VAL A 20 -12.67 -14.13 9.41
CA VAL A 20 -12.68 -12.67 9.26
C VAL A 20 -14.09 -12.13 9.47
N GLU A 21 -15.10 -12.77 8.89
CA GLU A 21 -16.51 -12.40 9.10
C GLU A 21 -16.90 -12.46 10.58
N ASN A 22 -16.49 -13.53 11.27
CA ASN A 22 -16.76 -13.72 12.68
C ASN A 22 -16.15 -12.60 13.54
N VAL A 23 -14.85 -12.31 13.37
CA VAL A 23 -14.19 -11.27 14.18
C VAL A 23 -14.77 -9.88 13.88
N MET A 24 -15.10 -9.59 12.62
CA MET A 24 -15.71 -8.31 12.25
C MET A 24 -17.08 -8.14 12.92
N SER A 25 -17.88 -9.21 12.97
CA SER A 25 -19.19 -9.20 13.61
C SER A 25 -19.10 -8.99 15.12
N GLU A 26 -18.13 -9.61 15.78
CA GLU A 26 -17.86 -9.41 17.21
C GLU A 26 -17.38 -7.98 17.51
N VAL A 27 -16.42 -7.48 16.73
CA VAL A 27 -15.84 -6.14 16.91
C VAL A 27 -16.86 -5.05 16.61
N ALA A 28 -17.79 -5.26 15.67
CA ALA A 28 -18.85 -4.28 15.38
C ALA A 28 -19.70 -3.94 16.62
N GLN A 29 -19.90 -4.90 17.53
CA GLN A 29 -20.62 -4.67 18.78
C GLN A 29 -19.76 -3.95 19.84
N GLN A 30 -18.43 -4.12 19.78
CA GLN A 30 -17.49 -3.60 20.78
C GLN A 30 -16.90 -2.22 20.42
N ALA A 31 -16.78 -1.92 19.12
CA ALA A 31 -16.08 -0.76 18.57
C ALA A 31 -17.03 0.24 17.88
N PHE A 32 -18.23 0.44 18.43
CA PHE A 32 -19.25 1.34 17.86
C PHE A 32 -18.92 2.84 18.05
N ALA A 33 -18.00 3.17 18.95
CA ALA A 33 -17.66 4.55 19.29
C ALA A 33 -16.47 5.07 18.48
N ASN A 34 -16.40 6.40 18.35
CA ASN A 34 -15.27 7.07 17.69
C ASN A 34 -13.95 6.82 18.48
N PRO A 35 -12.88 6.28 17.85
CA PRO A 35 -11.57 6.07 18.50
C PRO A 35 -10.92 7.34 19.05
N SER A 36 -11.31 8.51 18.53
CA SER A 36 -10.83 9.82 19.02
C SER A 36 -11.52 10.26 20.32
N SER A 37 -12.60 9.59 20.75
CA SER A 37 -13.32 9.97 21.97
C SER A 37 -12.56 9.57 23.24
N PRO A 38 -12.50 10.44 24.27
CA PRO A 38 -11.72 10.17 25.48
C PRO A 38 -12.40 9.19 26.45
N HIS A 39 -13.70 8.90 26.29
CA HIS A 39 -14.46 8.00 27.18
C HIS A 39 -14.14 6.51 26.94
N TRP A 40 -14.60 5.64 27.83
CA TRP A 40 -14.27 4.22 27.82
C TRP A 40 -14.52 3.53 26.47
N ALA A 41 -15.66 3.80 25.82
CA ALA A 41 -15.98 3.17 24.54
C ALA A 41 -15.05 3.60 23.39
N GLY A 42 -14.66 4.88 23.32
CA GLY A 42 -13.70 5.36 22.33
C GLY A 42 -12.29 4.83 22.58
N ARG A 43 -11.88 4.74 23.86
CA ARG A 43 -10.62 4.09 24.23
C ARG A 43 -10.58 2.62 23.85
N ASN A 44 -11.70 1.89 24.00
CA ASN A 44 -11.80 0.49 23.56
C ASN A 44 -11.65 0.37 22.03
N ALA A 45 -12.38 1.20 21.27
CA ALA A 45 -12.27 1.22 19.81
C ALA A 45 -10.84 1.55 19.35
N ARG A 46 -10.17 2.51 20.01
CA ARG A 46 -8.76 2.84 19.74
C ARG A 46 -7.81 1.70 20.09
N PHE A 47 -8.04 0.99 21.19
CA PHE A 47 -7.22 -0.16 21.56
C PHE A 47 -7.26 -1.24 20.47
N LEU A 48 -8.46 -1.62 20.02
CA LEU A 48 -8.64 -2.60 18.94
C LEU A 48 -8.01 -2.16 17.61
N LEU A 49 -8.10 -0.86 17.29
CA LEU A 49 -7.46 -0.30 16.11
C LEU A 49 -5.93 -0.42 16.16
N GLU A 50 -5.32 -0.09 17.29
CA GLU A 50 -3.86 -0.15 17.44
C GLU A 50 -3.37 -1.60 17.54
N GLU A 51 -4.13 -2.51 18.15
CA GLU A 51 -3.82 -3.96 18.11
C GLU A 51 -3.82 -4.51 16.69
N ALA A 52 -4.83 -4.15 15.88
CA ALA A 52 -4.86 -4.51 14.47
C ALA A 52 -3.64 -3.94 13.71
N ARG A 53 -3.25 -2.70 14.02
CA ARG A 53 -2.07 -2.06 13.43
C ARG A 53 -0.78 -2.77 13.81
N ASP A 54 -0.62 -3.14 15.08
CA ASP A 54 0.54 -3.86 15.58
C ASP A 54 0.68 -5.22 14.90
N ASN A 55 -0.42 -5.97 14.73
CA ASN A 55 -0.43 -7.25 14.03
C ASN A 55 0.03 -7.12 12.57
N LEU A 56 -0.53 -6.16 11.84
CA LEU A 56 -0.14 -5.89 10.45
C LEU A 56 1.31 -5.44 10.34
N ALA A 57 1.78 -4.57 11.25
CA ALA A 57 3.17 -4.13 11.28
C ALA A 57 4.14 -5.28 11.52
N ASN A 58 3.83 -6.15 12.49
CA ASN A 58 4.62 -7.34 12.81
C ASN A 58 4.69 -8.31 11.62
N SER A 59 3.59 -8.51 10.90
CA SER A 59 3.55 -9.38 9.70
C SER A 59 4.47 -8.90 8.56
N LEU A 60 4.84 -7.61 8.57
CA LEU A 60 5.72 -6.98 7.59
C LEU A 60 7.13 -6.68 8.15
N GLY A 61 7.40 -7.02 9.42
CA GLY A 61 8.67 -6.76 10.10
C GLY A 61 8.91 -5.28 10.45
N VAL A 62 7.87 -4.43 10.46
CA VAL A 62 8.00 -2.97 10.63
C VAL A 62 7.37 -2.46 11.93
N LYS A 63 7.58 -1.18 12.25
CA LYS A 63 6.96 -0.58 13.43
C LYS A 63 5.54 -0.13 13.11
N SER A 64 4.63 -0.24 14.08
CA SER A 64 3.24 0.17 13.93
C SER A 64 3.06 1.64 13.55
N GLN A 65 3.99 2.51 13.95
CA GLN A 65 3.98 3.93 13.56
C GLN A 65 4.24 4.19 12.07
N GLU A 66 4.76 3.19 11.36
CA GLU A 66 5.00 3.22 9.92
C GLU A 66 3.78 2.73 9.13
N ILE A 67 2.74 2.23 9.81
CA ILE A 67 1.51 1.73 9.19
C ILE A 67 0.40 2.76 9.27
N LEU A 68 -0.18 3.10 8.11
CA LEU A 68 -1.37 3.91 7.96
C LEU A 68 -2.52 3.06 7.38
N PHE A 69 -3.72 3.23 7.92
CA PHE A 69 -4.92 2.69 7.32
C PHE A 69 -5.46 3.63 6.24
N THR A 70 -5.79 3.06 5.09
CA THR A 70 -6.40 3.74 3.95
C THR A 70 -7.71 3.04 3.57
N SER A 71 -8.47 3.55 2.60
CA SER A 71 -9.66 2.85 2.09
C SER A 71 -9.35 1.70 1.12
N GLY A 72 -8.07 1.48 0.76
CA GLY A 72 -7.68 0.41 -0.16
C GLY A 72 -6.35 0.69 -0.86
N GLY A 73 -5.90 -0.27 -1.67
CA GLY A 73 -4.65 -0.16 -2.42
C GLY A 73 -4.60 1.06 -3.35
N THR A 74 -5.74 1.42 -3.97
CA THR A 74 -5.84 2.62 -4.81
C THR A 74 -5.56 3.92 -4.03
N GLU A 75 -6.12 4.07 -2.82
CA GLU A 75 -5.86 5.24 -1.97
C GLU A 75 -4.40 5.25 -1.52
N SER A 76 -3.85 4.10 -1.11
CA SER A 76 -2.43 3.98 -0.73
C SER A 76 -1.50 4.42 -1.86
N ASN A 77 -1.68 3.85 -3.06
CA ASN A 77 -0.90 4.18 -4.25
C ASN A 77 -1.01 5.68 -4.59
N ASN A 78 -2.23 6.24 -4.61
CA ASN A 78 -2.42 7.66 -4.89
C ASN A 78 -1.77 8.56 -3.83
N THR A 79 -1.84 8.17 -2.56
CA THR A 79 -1.25 8.95 -1.46
C THR A 79 0.26 9.08 -1.63
N VAL A 80 0.93 8.01 -2.08
CA VAL A 80 2.38 8.03 -2.35
C VAL A 80 2.70 8.81 -3.63
N LEU A 81 2.03 8.52 -4.74
CA LEU A 81 2.35 9.16 -6.03
C LEU A 81 2.07 10.66 -6.00
N ARG A 82 1.03 11.10 -5.30
CA ARG A 82 0.68 12.53 -5.20
C ARG A 82 1.59 13.32 -4.27
N GLN A 83 2.54 12.69 -3.57
CA GLN A 83 3.61 13.41 -2.87
C GLN A 83 4.40 14.32 -3.82
N LEU A 84 4.54 13.93 -5.09
CA LEU A 84 5.26 14.72 -6.10
C LEU A 84 4.65 16.12 -6.32
N LEU A 85 3.35 16.30 -6.07
CA LEU A 85 2.69 17.61 -6.18
C LEU A 85 3.15 18.59 -5.10
N MET A 86 3.74 18.08 -4.02
CA MET A 86 4.19 18.87 -2.87
C MET A 86 5.68 19.24 -2.99
N ILE A 87 6.38 18.71 -3.99
CA ILE A 87 7.81 18.95 -4.19
C ILE A 87 7.98 20.07 -5.22
N SER A 88 8.76 21.10 -4.84
CA SER A 88 9.12 22.20 -5.73
C SER A 88 10.22 21.80 -6.72
N GLY A 89 10.15 22.33 -7.94
CA GLY A 89 11.15 22.12 -9.00
C GLY A 89 10.79 20.98 -9.94
N GLU A 90 11.69 20.69 -10.89
CA GLU A 90 11.54 19.57 -11.83
C GLU A 90 11.55 18.24 -11.07
N GLN A 91 10.66 17.34 -11.44
CA GLN A 91 10.48 16.02 -10.85
C GLN A 91 10.46 14.97 -11.94
N HIS A 92 11.06 13.83 -11.68
CA HIS A 92 11.03 12.68 -12.55
C HIS A 92 10.59 11.42 -11.80
N LEU A 93 9.52 10.81 -12.27
CA LEU A 93 8.94 9.58 -11.74
C LEU A 93 9.31 8.39 -12.64
N ILE A 94 9.77 7.29 -12.07
CA ILE A 94 10.02 6.05 -12.82
C ILE A 94 9.05 4.98 -12.33
N VAL A 95 8.28 4.40 -13.24
CA VAL A 95 7.33 3.31 -12.93
C VAL A 95 7.51 2.13 -13.87
N SER A 96 7.25 0.90 -13.44
CA SER A 96 7.26 -0.22 -14.39
C SER A 96 6.10 -0.10 -15.39
N ALA A 97 6.26 -0.63 -16.59
CA ALA A 97 5.20 -0.63 -17.61
C ALA A 97 4.04 -1.60 -17.30
N VAL A 98 4.20 -2.46 -16.30
CA VAL A 98 3.25 -3.53 -15.93
C VAL A 98 2.53 -3.27 -14.61
N GLU A 99 2.53 -2.02 -14.16
CA GLU A 99 1.85 -1.60 -12.92
C GLU A 99 0.32 -1.69 -13.03
N HIS A 100 -0.35 -1.76 -11.88
CA HIS A 100 -1.81 -1.67 -11.78
C HIS A 100 -2.29 -0.27 -12.23
N PRO A 101 -3.50 -0.12 -12.81
CA PRO A 101 -4.03 1.17 -13.24
C PRO A 101 -4.03 2.27 -12.17
N SER A 102 -4.17 1.92 -10.88
CA SER A 102 -4.08 2.92 -9.80
C SER A 102 -2.71 3.60 -9.71
N VAL A 103 -1.67 2.99 -10.27
CA VAL A 103 -0.34 3.58 -10.40
C VAL A 103 -0.21 4.24 -11.78
N LEU A 104 -0.31 3.48 -12.89
CA LEU A 104 -0.07 4.02 -14.24
C LEU A 104 -0.94 5.23 -14.56
N GLU A 105 -2.25 5.16 -14.29
CA GLU A 105 -3.16 6.25 -14.63
C GLU A 105 -2.89 7.48 -13.76
N THR A 106 -2.59 7.28 -12.48
CA THR A 106 -2.17 8.37 -11.60
C THR A 106 -0.88 9.02 -12.11
N CYS A 107 0.10 8.24 -12.57
CA CYS A 107 1.35 8.76 -13.12
C CYS A 107 1.11 9.58 -14.38
N ARG A 108 0.25 9.12 -15.30
CA ARG A 108 -0.12 9.84 -16.52
C ARG A 108 -0.81 11.17 -16.22
N ILE A 109 -1.71 11.19 -15.22
CA ILE A 109 -2.35 12.43 -14.77
C ILE A 109 -1.31 13.38 -14.17
N LEU A 110 -0.38 12.88 -13.35
CA LEU A 110 0.68 13.69 -12.76
C LEU A 110 1.65 14.24 -13.81
N ALA A 111 1.94 13.49 -14.88
CA ALA A 111 2.75 13.94 -16.00
C ALA A 111 2.10 15.07 -16.83
N GLY A 112 0.82 15.36 -16.59
CA GLY A 112 0.18 16.59 -17.11
C GLY A 112 0.59 17.85 -16.36
N GLN A 113 1.27 17.75 -15.21
CA GLN A 113 1.85 18.89 -14.51
C GLN A 113 3.13 19.36 -15.23
N PRO A 114 3.37 20.68 -15.34
CA PRO A 114 4.47 21.22 -16.13
C PRO A 114 5.87 20.81 -15.63
N ASN A 115 6.00 20.45 -14.36
CA ASN A 115 7.26 20.13 -13.70
C ASN A 115 7.41 18.65 -13.34
N ILE A 116 6.50 17.77 -13.80
CA ILE A 116 6.56 16.33 -13.51
C ILE A 116 6.69 15.58 -14.82
N GLN A 117 7.81 14.91 -14.99
CA GLN A 117 8.02 13.95 -16.07
C GLN A 117 7.90 12.53 -15.51
N PHE A 118 7.55 11.58 -16.38
CA PHE A 118 7.57 10.17 -16.01
C PHE A 118 8.19 9.30 -17.09
N THR A 119 8.85 8.23 -16.67
CA THR A 119 9.38 7.17 -17.51
C THR A 119 8.68 5.86 -17.17
N GLU A 120 8.02 5.25 -18.15
CA GLU A 120 7.56 3.87 -18.06
C GLU A 120 8.72 2.92 -18.40
N LEU A 121 9.18 2.16 -17.41
CA LEU A 121 10.27 1.21 -17.51
C LEU A 121 9.76 -0.11 -18.07
N ALA A 122 10.23 -0.45 -19.28
CA ALA A 122 9.87 -1.69 -19.95
C ALA A 122 10.30 -2.92 -19.13
N VAL A 123 9.58 -4.02 -19.34
CA VAL A 123 9.93 -5.34 -18.82
C VAL A 123 10.50 -6.22 -19.93
N ASP A 124 11.32 -7.18 -19.56
CA ASP A 124 11.86 -8.18 -20.47
C ASP A 124 10.78 -9.19 -20.92
N SER A 125 11.18 -10.16 -21.75
CA SER A 125 10.29 -11.25 -22.20
C SER A 125 9.75 -12.15 -21.09
N SER A 126 10.38 -12.12 -19.90
CA SER A 126 9.91 -12.82 -18.71
C SER A 126 8.94 -11.98 -17.88
N GLY A 127 8.66 -10.74 -18.27
CA GLY A 127 7.79 -9.80 -17.56
C GLY A 127 8.46 -9.12 -16.37
N LYS A 128 9.80 -9.12 -16.30
CA LYS A 128 10.56 -8.50 -15.21
C LYS A 128 11.26 -7.21 -15.64
N VAL A 129 11.32 -6.26 -14.72
CA VAL A 129 12.17 -5.08 -14.85
C VAL A 129 13.62 -5.51 -14.68
N GLU A 130 14.47 -5.12 -15.62
CA GLU A 130 15.92 -5.32 -15.54
C GLU A 130 16.56 -4.19 -14.70
N PRO A 131 17.32 -4.51 -13.63
CA PRO A 131 17.96 -3.49 -12.78
C PRO A 131 18.87 -2.52 -13.53
N GLU A 132 19.58 -2.99 -14.56
CA GLU A 132 20.43 -2.11 -15.39
C GLU A 132 19.60 -1.10 -16.19
N LYS A 133 18.39 -1.47 -16.64
CA LYS A 133 17.48 -0.52 -17.29
C LYS A 133 17.00 0.56 -16.35
N LEU A 134 16.82 0.26 -15.07
CA LEU A 134 16.56 1.30 -14.07
C LEU A 134 17.74 2.27 -13.98
N ARG A 135 18.99 1.78 -13.92
CA ARG A 135 20.19 2.64 -13.83
C ARG A 135 20.32 3.56 -15.04
N GLU A 136 20.05 3.07 -16.24
CA GLU A 136 20.13 3.83 -17.49
C GLU A 136 19.18 5.04 -17.54
N VAL A 137 18.02 4.94 -16.88
CA VAL A 137 16.98 6.00 -16.94
C VAL A 137 16.99 6.94 -15.73
N LEU A 138 17.88 6.73 -14.75
CA LEU A 138 18.02 7.64 -13.62
C LEU A 138 18.47 9.03 -14.09
N ARG A 139 17.86 10.04 -13.49
CA ARG A 139 18.14 11.46 -13.74
C ARG A 139 18.37 12.22 -12.43
N PRO A 140 19.10 13.35 -12.43
CA PRO A 140 19.31 14.17 -11.24
C PRO A 140 18.02 14.57 -10.51
N GLU A 141 16.93 14.78 -11.25
CA GLU A 141 15.61 15.17 -10.76
C GLU A 141 14.68 13.99 -10.44
N THR A 142 15.18 12.75 -10.46
CA THR A 142 14.39 11.56 -10.13
C THR A 142 13.97 11.59 -8.67
N SER A 143 12.67 11.67 -8.42
CA SER A 143 12.11 11.91 -7.09
C SER A 143 11.34 10.73 -6.51
N LEU A 144 10.95 9.76 -7.34
CA LEU A 144 10.30 8.52 -6.90
C LEU A 144 10.49 7.41 -7.94
N ILE A 145 10.72 6.20 -7.45
CA ILE A 145 10.65 4.96 -8.23
C ILE A 145 9.51 4.12 -7.67
N SER A 146 8.63 3.60 -8.54
CA SER A 146 7.51 2.73 -8.15
C SER A 146 7.49 1.45 -8.97
N VAL A 147 7.69 0.31 -8.30
CA VAL A 147 7.61 -1.01 -8.94
C VAL A 147 6.81 -1.97 -8.06
N MET A 148 5.70 -2.52 -8.57
CA MET A 148 4.91 -3.54 -7.89
C MET A 148 5.74 -4.78 -7.58
N THR A 149 5.48 -5.42 -6.45
CA THR A 149 6.20 -6.64 -6.07
C THR A 149 5.78 -7.83 -6.92
N ALA A 150 4.47 -7.99 -7.16
CA ALA A 150 3.90 -9.09 -7.92
C ALA A 150 2.86 -8.58 -8.93
N ASN A 151 2.99 -8.98 -10.19
CA ASN A 151 2.05 -8.59 -11.22
C ASN A 151 0.72 -9.37 -11.08
N ASN A 152 -0.40 -8.64 -11.15
CA ASN A 152 -1.74 -9.19 -10.92
C ASN A 152 -2.22 -10.15 -12.02
N GLU A 153 -1.69 -10.02 -13.24
CA GLU A 153 -2.11 -10.81 -14.40
C GLU A 153 -1.27 -12.08 -14.56
N THR A 154 0.05 -11.95 -14.41
CA THR A 154 1.02 -13.03 -14.67
C THR A 154 1.51 -13.73 -13.39
N GLY A 155 1.41 -13.07 -12.23
CA GLY A 155 2.00 -13.55 -10.98
C GLY A 155 3.52 -13.38 -10.90
N ASN A 156 4.16 -12.78 -11.92
CA ASN A 156 5.60 -12.56 -11.92
C ASN A 156 6.04 -11.63 -10.79
N LEU A 157 7.12 -12.03 -10.11
CA LEU A 157 7.75 -11.25 -9.06
C LEU A 157 8.82 -10.34 -9.66
N GLN A 158 8.73 -9.04 -9.35
CA GLN A 158 9.74 -8.06 -9.72
C GLN A 158 10.94 -8.11 -8.76
N PRO A 159 12.17 -7.80 -9.21
CA PRO A 159 13.37 -7.82 -8.37
C PRO A 159 13.45 -6.60 -7.43
N VAL A 160 12.43 -6.42 -6.57
CA VAL A 160 12.26 -5.23 -5.73
C VAL A 160 13.47 -4.95 -4.83
N GLU A 161 14.11 -5.98 -4.27
CA GLU A 161 15.30 -5.81 -3.42
C GLU A 161 16.50 -5.23 -4.19
N GLU A 162 16.72 -5.67 -5.43
CA GLU A 162 17.79 -5.15 -6.28
C GLU A 162 17.47 -3.71 -6.72
N LEU A 163 16.23 -3.45 -7.13
CA LEU A 163 15.77 -2.14 -7.57
C LEU A 163 15.76 -1.11 -6.44
N SER A 164 15.34 -1.51 -5.22
CA SER A 164 15.34 -0.63 -4.06
C SER A 164 16.76 -0.28 -3.62
N LYS A 165 17.71 -1.21 -3.74
CA LYS A 165 19.13 -0.95 -3.47
C LYS A 165 19.69 0.11 -4.42
N ILE A 166 19.36 0.03 -5.72
CA ILE A 166 19.71 1.07 -6.70
C ILE A 166 19.13 2.42 -6.29
N ALA A 167 17.86 2.46 -5.90
CA ALA A 167 17.22 3.68 -5.45
C ALA A 167 17.91 4.28 -4.22
N GLN A 168 18.26 3.44 -3.24
CA GLN A 168 18.98 3.85 -2.03
C GLN A 168 20.37 4.42 -2.31
N GLU A 169 21.15 3.77 -3.17
CA GLU A 169 22.48 4.24 -3.62
C GLU A 169 22.40 5.67 -4.15
N ASN A 170 21.28 6.02 -4.78
CA ASN A 170 21.00 7.32 -5.38
C ASN A 170 20.13 8.24 -4.50
N LYS A 171 19.77 7.81 -3.28
CA LYS A 171 18.90 8.55 -2.33
C LYS A 171 17.52 8.89 -2.90
N ILE A 172 16.99 8.02 -3.77
CA ILE A 172 15.67 8.16 -4.36
C ILE A 172 14.68 7.32 -3.55
N PRO A 173 13.54 7.87 -3.11
CA PRO A 173 12.48 7.10 -2.48
C PRO A 173 11.98 5.97 -3.38
N PHE A 174 11.73 4.80 -2.80
CA PHE A 174 11.19 3.63 -3.50
C PHE A 174 9.81 3.24 -2.96
N HIS A 175 8.84 3.10 -3.85
CA HIS A 175 7.51 2.59 -3.59
C HIS A 175 7.32 1.20 -4.21
N THR A 176 6.64 0.31 -3.49
CA THR A 176 6.21 -0.96 -4.05
C THR A 176 4.74 -1.25 -3.77
N ASP A 177 4.00 -1.65 -4.81
CA ASP A 177 2.65 -2.16 -4.65
C ASP A 177 2.70 -3.65 -4.26
N LEU A 178 2.26 -3.96 -3.03
CA LEU A 178 2.21 -5.30 -2.44
C LEU A 178 0.84 -5.96 -2.58
N VAL A 179 -0.14 -5.36 -3.27
CA VAL A 179 -1.54 -5.83 -3.31
C VAL A 179 -1.67 -7.31 -3.70
N GLN A 180 -0.78 -7.82 -4.56
CA GLN A 180 -0.76 -9.23 -4.95
C GLN A 180 0.28 -10.09 -4.24
N ALA A 181 1.19 -9.49 -3.47
CA ALA A 181 2.26 -10.19 -2.77
C ALA A 181 1.94 -10.42 -1.29
N TYR A 182 1.33 -9.42 -0.63
CA TYR A 182 1.01 -9.50 0.79
C TYR A 182 0.09 -10.69 1.08
N GLY A 183 0.33 -11.41 2.18
CA GLY A 183 -0.41 -12.63 2.55
C GLY A 183 -0.20 -13.86 1.65
N LYS A 184 0.45 -13.73 0.47
CA LYS A 184 0.74 -14.85 -0.44
C LYS A 184 2.20 -15.30 -0.41
N MET A 185 3.09 -14.44 0.05
CA MET A 185 4.50 -14.74 0.26
C MET A 185 5.01 -14.06 1.52
N GLN A 186 6.13 -14.55 2.05
CA GLN A 186 6.81 -13.91 3.16
C GLN A 186 7.40 -12.57 2.69
N LEU A 187 7.12 -11.50 3.44
CA LEU A 187 7.62 -10.16 3.18
C LEU A 187 8.26 -9.62 4.46
N ASP A 188 9.43 -9.01 4.32
CA ASP A 188 10.07 -8.25 5.40
C ASP A 188 10.52 -6.90 4.84
N LEU A 189 9.76 -5.86 5.19
CA LEU A 189 10.05 -4.51 4.70
C LEU A 189 11.23 -3.88 5.43
N SER A 190 11.60 -4.37 6.61
CA SER A 190 12.74 -3.83 7.38
C SER A 190 14.08 -4.02 6.65
N LEU A 191 14.18 -5.09 5.86
CA LEU A 191 15.37 -5.44 5.06
C LEU A 191 15.25 -5.01 3.59
N SER A 192 14.02 -4.80 3.11
CA SER A 192 13.72 -4.52 1.69
C SER A 192 14.28 -3.21 1.15
N GLY A 193 14.55 -2.26 2.04
CA GLY A 193 15.02 -0.95 1.66
C GLY A 193 13.99 0.01 1.04
N VAL A 194 12.71 -0.39 0.95
CA VAL A 194 11.64 0.44 0.41
C VAL A 194 11.26 1.58 1.37
N ASN A 195 10.72 2.67 0.84
CA ASN A 195 10.22 3.81 1.61
C ASN A 195 8.69 3.76 1.78
N PHE A 196 8.01 3.22 0.78
CA PHE A 196 6.56 3.13 0.75
C PHE A 196 6.12 1.74 0.28
N ALA A 197 5.04 1.22 0.87
CA ALA A 197 4.43 0.00 0.36
C ALA A 197 2.90 0.02 0.50
N SER A 198 2.19 -0.40 -0.54
CA SER A 198 0.73 -0.36 -0.60
C SER A 198 0.13 -1.76 -0.53
N ALA A 199 -0.91 -1.96 0.26
CA ALA A 199 -1.61 -3.25 0.37
C ALA A 199 -3.12 -3.07 0.57
N THR A 200 -3.89 -4.14 0.37
CA THR A 200 -5.34 -4.15 0.58
C THR A 200 -5.83 -5.52 1.05
N ALA A 201 -6.90 -5.52 1.85
CA ALA A 201 -7.39 -6.72 2.49
C ALA A 201 -8.15 -7.67 1.55
N HIS A 202 -8.88 -7.12 0.57
CA HIS A 202 -9.83 -7.91 -0.24
C HIS A 202 -9.18 -8.91 -1.21
N LYS A 203 -7.85 -8.83 -1.42
CA LYS A 203 -7.10 -9.85 -2.16
C LYS A 203 -6.76 -11.08 -1.31
N LEU A 204 -6.88 -10.95 0.02
CA LEU A 204 -6.47 -11.96 1.02
C LEU A 204 -7.66 -12.71 1.62
N GLY A 205 -8.87 -12.33 1.23
CA GLY A 205 -10.10 -12.76 1.90
C GLY A 205 -10.43 -11.94 3.14
N GLY A 206 -9.82 -10.75 3.25
CA GLY A 206 -10.26 -9.69 4.14
C GLY A 206 -11.36 -8.80 3.51
N PRO A 207 -11.85 -7.78 4.23
CA PRO A 207 -12.97 -6.98 3.76
C PRO A 207 -12.57 -5.96 2.68
N CYS A 208 -13.52 -5.61 1.81
CA CYS A 208 -13.38 -4.47 0.88
C CYS A 208 -13.42 -3.13 1.65
N GLY A 209 -12.84 -2.08 1.05
CA GLY A 209 -12.90 -0.73 1.60
C GLY A 209 -11.85 -0.42 2.68
N ILE A 210 -10.83 -1.28 2.81
CA ILE A 210 -9.66 -0.98 3.62
C ILE A 210 -8.34 -1.39 2.94
N GLY A 211 -7.33 -0.57 3.16
CA GLY A 211 -5.97 -0.78 2.74
C GLY A 211 -4.99 -0.38 3.82
N LEU A 212 -3.72 -0.64 3.49
CA LEU A 212 -2.58 -0.32 4.32
C LEU A 212 -1.59 0.44 3.45
N LEU A 213 -1.01 1.49 4.02
CA LEU A 213 0.14 2.18 3.47
C LEU A 213 1.26 2.13 4.51
N TYR A 214 2.32 1.42 4.18
CA TYR A 214 3.59 1.52 4.87
C TYR A 214 4.30 2.79 4.44
N VAL A 215 4.82 3.54 5.42
CA VAL A 215 5.74 4.65 5.19
C VAL A 215 6.89 4.58 6.17
N LYS A 216 8.09 4.34 5.64
CA LYS A 216 9.31 4.21 6.41
C LYS A 216 9.56 5.45 7.27
N GLN A 217 9.90 5.23 8.53
CA GLN A 217 10.24 6.29 9.47
C GLN A 217 11.36 7.17 8.89
N GLY A 218 11.17 8.49 8.96
CA GLY A 218 12.12 9.47 8.43
C GLY A 218 11.95 9.80 6.93
N THR A 219 11.03 9.14 6.24
CA THR A 219 10.66 9.51 4.87
C THR A 219 9.70 10.70 4.90
N ALA A 220 9.96 11.71 4.08
CA ALA A 220 9.08 12.87 3.93
C ALA A 220 7.69 12.43 3.44
N PHE A 221 6.64 12.96 4.08
CA PHE A 221 5.27 12.54 3.81
C PHE A 221 4.26 13.60 4.22
N GLU A 222 3.40 13.98 3.28
CA GLU A 222 2.27 14.89 3.43
C GLU A 222 0.95 14.14 3.26
N SER A 223 -0.08 14.53 4.00
CA SER A 223 -1.39 13.87 3.90
C SER A 223 -2.10 14.22 2.59
N LEU A 224 -2.59 13.21 1.87
CA LEU A 224 -3.49 13.42 0.73
C LEU A 224 -4.88 13.94 1.17
N ILE A 225 -5.36 13.47 2.31
CA ILE A 225 -6.68 13.81 2.86
C ILE A 225 -6.48 14.64 4.12
N SER A 226 -6.76 15.94 4.05
CA SER A 226 -6.67 16.87 5.18
C SER A 226 -7.92 16.83 6.06
N GLY A 227 -7.78 17.16 7.34
CA GLY A 227 -8.89 17.15 8.30
C GLY A 227 -8.43 17.00 9.75
N GLY A 228 -9.05 16.07 10.48
CA GLY A 228 -8.75 15.80 11.89
C GLY A 228 -7.38 15.13 12.12
N LYS A 229 -7.13 14.74 13.36
CA LYS A 229 -5.84 14.18 13.82
C LYS A 229 -5.71 12.66 13.67
N GLN A 230 -6.65 12.02 12.98
CA GLN A 230 -6.65 10.58 12.73
C GLN A 230 -5.39 10.16 11.98
N GLU A 231 -4.99 8.89 12.15
CA GLU A 231 -3.77 8.32 11.55
C GLU A 231 -2.55 9.24 11.74
N ARG A 232 -2.44 9.88 12.91
CA ARG A 232 -1.34 10.81 13.27
C ARG A 232 -1.24 12.02 12.33
N VAL A 233 -2.39 12.55 11.87
CA VAL A 233 -2.49 13.67 10.89
C VAL A 233 -2.05 13.26 9.47
N ARG A 234 -1.80 11.97 9.23
CA ARG A 234 -1.27 11.47 7.94
C ARG A 234 -2.36 10.98 6.99
N ARG A 235 -3.57 10.75 7.50
CA ARG A 235 -4.78 10.41 6.73
C ARG A 235 -6.02 10.74 7.56
N ALA A 236 -6.69 11.86 7.25
CA ALA A 236 -7.85 12.29 8.03
C ALA A 236 -9.10 11.44 7.78
N GLY A 237 -10.05 11.53 8.72
CA GLY A 237 -11.34 10.82 8.69
C GLY A 237 -11.40 9.72 9.75
N THR A 238 -12.58 9.56 10.36
CA THR A 238 -12.80 8.56 11.42
C THR A 238 -12.40 7.17 10.95
N GLU A 239 -11.58 6.49 11.75
CA GLU A 239 -11.03 5.19 11.43
C GLU A 239 -12.10 4.10 11.47
N ASN A 240 -12.07 3.19 10.50
CA ASN A 240 -12.98 2.05 10.47
C ASN A 240 -12.34 0.86 11.21
N VAL A 241 -12.59 0.79 12.53
CA VAL A 241 -11.99 -0.23 13.42
C VAL A 241 -12.39 -1.65 13.02
N VAL A 242 -13.65 -1.85 12.61
CA VAL A 242 -14.15 -3.17 12.19
C VAL A 242 -13.37 -3.68 10.97
N LEU A 243 -13.17 -2.81 9.98
CA LEU A 243 -12.39 -3.17 8.80
C LEU A 243 -10.91 -3.37 9.13
N ALA A 244 -10.33 -2.57 10.03
CA ALA A 244 -8.93 -2.70 10.46
C ALA A 244 -8.67 -4.06 11.12
N VAL A 245 -9.53 -4.47 12.05
CA VAL A 245 -9.43 -5.79 12.68
C VAL A 245 -9.69 -6.91 11.67
N GLY A 246 -10.66 -6.73 10.77
CA GLY A 246 -10.91 -7.69 9.70
C GLY A 246 -9.71 -7.85 8.75
N PHE A 247 -9.00 -6.77 8.42
CA PHE A 247 -7.76 -6.84 7.66
C PHE A 247 -6.67 -7.57 8.45
N ALA A 248 -6.43 -7.18 9.70
CA ALA A 248 -5.44 -7.86 10.54
C ALA A 248 -5.70 -9.35 10.72
N LYS A 249 -6.97 -9.79 10.69
CA LYS A 249 -7.35 -11.21 10.76
C LYS A 249 -7.13 -11.98 9.46
N ALA A 250 -7.08 -11.29 8.33
CA ALA A 250 -6.89 -11.89 7.00
C ALA A 250 -5.41 -12.14 6.65
N VAL A 251 -4.48 -11.78 7.55
CA VAL A 251 -3.03 -11.93 7.43
C VAL A 251 -2.55 -12.89 8.50
#